data_AF-A0A2W2B089-F1
#
_entry.id   AF-A0A2W2B089-F1
#
_cell.length_a   1.000
_cell.length_b   1.000
_cell.length_c   1.000
_cell.angle_alpha   90.00
_cell.angle_beta   90.00
_cell.angle_gamma   90.00
#
_symmetry.space_group_name_H-M   'P 1'
#
loop_
_entity.id
_entity.type
_entity.pdbx_description
1 polymer ?
#
loop_
_entity_poly.entity_id
_entity_poly.type
_entity_poly.pdbx_seq_one_letter_code
_entity_poly.pdbx_strand_id
1 'polypeptide(L)'
;MPPAARVGDNHVCPMVNPNGSPHTGGPILPAGAPAVLIGGQPAAVVGGMCTCAGPPDSIIKGSATVLIGGQPAARIGDSTAHGGSVVAGCPTVIIGG
;
A
#
# COMPACT_ATOMS: atom_id res chain seq x y z
N MET A 1 12.89 10.02 -2.52
CA MET A 1 12.71 8.59 -2.87
C MET A 1 12.33 7.86 -1.59
N PRO A 2 11.07 7.41 -1.46
CA PRO A 2 10.60 6.75 -0.23
C PRO A 2 10.89 5.24 -0.18
N PRO A 3 10.86 4.62 1.02
CA PRO A 3 10.90 3.18 1.18
C PRO A 3 9.80 2.45 0.41
N ALA A 4 10.15 1.30 -0.17
CA ALA A 4 9.23 0.44 -0.90
C ALA A 4 8.23 -0.23 0.05
N ALA A 5 6.95 -0.26 -0.33
CA ALA A 5 5.91 -0.91 0.45
C ALA A 5 5.82 -2.40 0.12
N ARG A 6 5.39 -3.19 1.11
CA ARG A 6 5.26 -4.64 1.03
C ARG A 6 3.89 -5.06 1.55
N VAL A 7 3.51 -6.28 1.23
CA VAL A 7 2.42 -6.97 1.94
C VAL A 7 2.74 -6.97 3.44
N GLY A 8 1.74 -6.61 4.25
CA GLY A 8 1.87 -6.47 5.70
C GLY A 8 2.24 -5.07 6.18
N ASP A 9 2.77 -4.19 5.33
CA ASP A 9 3.01 -2.80 5.71
C ASP A 9 1.67 -2.05 5.86
N ASN A 10 1.58 -1.14 6.82
CA ASN A 10 0.33 -0.47 7.16
C ASN A 10 0.03 0.75 6.27
N HIS A 11 -1.25 1.02 6.11
CA HIS A 11 -1.78 2.31 5.65
C HIS A 11 -2.58 3.01 6.77
N VAL A 12 -2.81 4.30 6.60
CA VAL A 12 -3.80 5.06 7.40
C VAL A 12 -4.99 5.41 6.54
N CYS A 13 -6.19 5.46 7.12
CA CYS A 13 -7.44 5.69 6.41
C CYS A 13 -8.25 6.79 7.13
N PRO A 14 -8.51 7.95 6.50
CA PRO A 14 -9.24 9.06 7.11
C PRO A 14 -10.76 8.98 6.95
N MET A 15 -11.28 7.99 6.22
CA MET A 15 -12.72 7.87 5.98
C MET A 15 -13.51 7.52 7.25
N VAL A 16 -14.81 7.71 7.17
CA VAL A 16 -15.76 7.44 8.25
C VAL A 16 -16.93 6.65 7.69
N ASN A 17 -17.37 5.64 8.41
CA ASN A 17 -18.53 4.83 8.04
C ASN A 17 -19.82 5.68 8.10
N PRO A 18 -20.91 5.28 7.42
CA PRO A 18 -22.19 6.01 7.47
C PRO A 18 -22.78 6.19 8.87
N ASN A 19 -22.45 5.29 9.81
CA ASN A 19 -22.86 5.37 11.22
C ASN A 19 -21.97 6.28 12.08
N GLY A 20 -20.99 6.97 11.48
CA GLY A 20 -20.08 7.88 12.15
C GLY A 20 -18.84 7.24 12.78
N SER A 21 -18.67 5.90 12.73
CA SER A 21 -17.45 5.28 13.25
C SER A 21 -16.27 5.52 12.30
N PRO A 22 -15.08 5.90 12.82
CA PRO A 22 -13.92 6.14 11.97
C PRO A 22 -13.44 4.84 11.34
N HIS A 23 -12.98 4.92 10.10
CA HIS A 23 -12.14 3.85 9.56
C HIS A 23 -10.85 3.78 10.37
N THR A 24 -10.21 2.62 10.34
CA THR A 24 -8.87 2.42 10.88
C THR A 24 -8.09 1.65 9.83
N GLY A 25 -7.01 2.27 9.36
CA GLY A 25 -6.12 1.63 8.40
C GLY A 25 -5.40 0.44 9.01
N GLY A 26 -4.96 -0.47 8.15
CA GLY A 26 -4.33 -1.72 8.52
C GLY A 26 -3.38 -2.22 7.45
N PRO A 27 -2.92 -3.47 7.55
CA PRO A 27 -1.88 -4.00 6.66
C PRO A 27 -2.38 -4.12 5.22
N ILE A 28 -1.46 -3.88 4.28
CA ILE A 28 -1.61 -4.26 2.88
C ILE A 28 -1.81 -5.77 2.82
N LEU A 29 -2.90 -6.19 2.18
CA LEU A 29 -3.30 -7.57 2.04
C LEU A 29 -2.40 -8.29 1.03
N PRO A 30 -2.22 -9.62 1.18
CA PRO A 30 -1.60 -10.41 0.14
C PRO A 30 -2.39 -10.29 -1.16
N ALA A 31 -1.82 -9.67 -2.19
CA ALA A 31 -2.29 -9.86 -3.55
C ALA A 31 -2.01 -11.32 -3.97
N GLY A 32 -2.67 -11.82 -5.01
CA GLY A 32 -2.20 -13.02 -5.72
C GLY A 32 -0.75 -12.79 -6.15
N ALA A 33 0.18 -13.36 -5.38
CA ALA A 33 1.45 -12.70 -5.09
C ALA A 33 2.31 -12.44 -6.34
N PRO A 34 2.72 -11.19 -6.62
CA PRO A 34 3.79 -10.95 -7.57
C PRO A 34 5.07 -11.62 -7.04
N ALA A 35 5.80 -12.33 -7.90
CA ALA A 35 6.99 -13.12 -7.54
C ALA A 35 8.18 -12.32 -6.98
N VAL A 36 8.04 -11.00 -6.84
CA VAL A 36 9.11 -10.10 -6.39
C VAL A 36 9.02 -9.89 -4.88
N LEU A 37 10.10 -10.23 -4.19
CA LEU A 37 10.23 -10.04 -2.75
C LEU A 37 11.09 -8.81 -2.44
N ILE A 38 10.66 -8.03 -1.45
CA ILE A 38 11.37 -6.88 -0.89
C ILE A 38 11.54 -7.11 0.61
N GLY A 39 12.79 -7.18 1.08
CA GLY A 39 13.06 -7.47 2.49
C GLY A 39 12.46 -8.79 3.00
N GLY A 40 12.26 -9.76 2.09
CA GLY A 40 11.67 -11.07 2.39
C GLY A 40 10.13 -11.13 2.39
N GLN A 41 9.42 -10.01 2.18
CA GLN A 41 7.96 -10.02 1.97
C GLN A 41 7.60 -9.69 0.51
N PRO A 42 6.44 -10.14 -0.01
CA PRO A 42 5.98 -9.75 -1.33
C PRO A 42 5.86 -8.24 -1.48
N ALA A 43 6.31 -7.71 -2.62
CA ALA A 43 6.20 -6.30 -2.92
C ALA A 43 4.74 -5.86 -3.11
N ALA A 44 4.41 -4.65 -2.62
CA ALA A 44 3.11 -4.04 -2.87
C ALA A 44 3.13 -3.22 -4.16
N VAL A 45 1.99 -3.17 -4.84
CA VAL A 45 1.81 -2.44 -6.11
C VAL A 45 0.47 -1.71 -6.12
N VAL A 46 0.31 -0.78 -7.05
CA VAL A 46 -1.01 -0.16 -7.32
C VAL A 46 -2.04 -1.24 -7.64
N GLY A 47 -3.26 -1.05 -7.12
CA GLY A 47 -4.33 -2.05 -7.11
C GLY A 47 -4.26 -3.04 -5.95
N GLY A 48 -3.16 -3.05 -5.17
CA GLY A 48 -3.06 -3.83 -3.95
C GLY A 48 -4.11 -3.41 -2.91
N MET A 49 -4.78 -4.38 -2.30
CA MET A 49 -5.82 -4.14 -1.30
C MET A 49 -5.22 -3.96 0.09
N CYS A 50 -5.90 -3.20 0.96
CA CYS A 50 -5.49 -3.00 2.34
C CYS A 50 -6.64 -3.30 3.30
N THR A 51 -6.32 -3.87 4.46
CA THR A 51 -7.30 -4.10 5.53
C THR A 51 -7.72 -2.77 6.12
N CYS A 52 -9.02 -2.52 6.22
CA CYS A 52 -9.56 -1.29 6.80
C CYS A 52 -10.79 -1.61 7.68
N ALA A 53 -11.02 -0.84 8.75
CA ALA A 53 -12.24 -0.92 9.57
C ALA A 53 -13.45 -0.27 8.85
N GLY A 54 -13.75 -0.82 7.68
CA GLY A 54 -14.75 -0.45 6.68
C GLY A 54 -14.63 -1.44 5.52
N PRO A 55 -15.06 -1.11 4.29
CA PRO A 55 -14.67 -1.89 3.12
C PRO A 55 -13.14 -1.95 2.98
N PRO A 56 -12.57 -2.96 2.31
CA PRO A 56 -11.14 -2.96 1.97
C PRO A 56 -10.75 -1.71 1.17
N ASP A 57 -9.63 -1.10 1.53
CA ASP A 57 -9.04 0.02 0.77
C ASP A 57 -8.14 -0.51 -0.35
N SER A 58 -7.71 0.34 -1.27
CA SER A 58 -6.77 -0.01 -2.34
C SER A 58 -5.72 1.07 -2.57
N ILE A 59 -4.51 0.65 -2.93
CA ILE A 59 -3.43 1.57 -3.30
C ILE A 59 -3.70 2.10 -4.70
N ILE A 60 -3.78 3.41 -4.86
CA ILE A 60 -4.12 4.06 -6.15
C ILE A 60 -2.96 4.86 -6.75
N LYS A 61 -1.87 5.05 -5.99
CA LYS A 61 -0.66 5.72 -6.44
C LYS A 61 0.56 4.83 -6.22
N GLY A 62 1.55 4.96 -7.10
CA GLY A 62 2.81 4.23 -7.02
C GLY A 62 3.93 5.02 -7.71
N SER A 63 5.08 4.37 -7.90
CA SER A 63 6.17 4.91 -8.71
C SER A 63 5.77 5.08 -10.18
N ALA A 64 6.16 6.20 -10.78
CA ALA A 64 5.94 6.46 -12.21
C ALA A 64 6.94 5.69 -13.11
N THR A 65 8.06 5.21 -12.57
CA THR A 65 9.15 4.64 -13.35
C THR A 65 9.52 3.21 -12.97
N VAL A 66 9.13 2.76 -11.77
CA VAL A 66 9.43 1.41 -11.29
C VAL A 66 8.16 0.58 -11.29
N LEU A 67 8.17 -0.47 -12.12
CA LEU A 67 7.08 -1.43 -12.23
C LEU A 67 7.49 -2.77 -11.62
N ILE A 68 6.57 -3.39 -10.89
CA ILE A 68 6.68 -4.75 -10.34
C ILE A 68 5.51 -5.56 -10.88
N GLY A 69 5.80 -6.64 -11.60
CA GLY A 69 4.74 -7.43 -12.27
C GLY A 69 3.92 -6.61 -13.28
N GLY A 70 4.51 -5.58 -13.87
CA GLY A 70 3.82 -4.65 -14.79
C GLY A 70 2.98 -3.58 -14.12
N GLN A 71 2.88 -3.55 -12.79
CA GLN A 71 2.13 -2.54 -12.03
C GLN A 71 3.08 -1.55 -11.34
N PRO A 72 2.71 -0.27 -11.19
CA PRO A 72 3.48 0.71 -10.42
C PRO A 72 3.80 0.21 -9.00
N ALA A 73 5.07 0.26 -8.62
CA ALA A 73 5.51 -0.15 -7.28
C ALA A 73 5.01 0.82 -6.20
N ALA A 74 4.43 0.30 -5.13
CA ALA A 74 3.93 1.10 -4.01
C ALA A 74 5.05 1.43 -3.01
N ARG A 75 4.91 2.56 -2.32
CA ARG A 75 5.91 3.14 -1.41
C ARG A 75 5.25 3.87 -0.26
N ILE A 76 6.03 4.19 0.79
CA ILE A 76 5.56 5.11 1.83
C ILE A 76 5.13 6.44 1.20
N GLY A 77 3.95 6.91 1.61
CA GLY A 77 3.33 8.15 1.16
C GLY A 77 2.45 8.00 -0.08
N ASP A 78 2.44 6.85 -0.75
CA ASP A 78 1.53 6.61 -1.86
C ASP A 78 0.08 6.53 -1.36
N SER A 79 -0.82 7.22 -2.08
CA SER A 79 -2.22 7.40 -1.70
C SER A 79 -3.05 6.14 -1.88
N THR A 80 -4.07 6.01 -1.04
CA THR A 80 -5.09 4.98 -1.13
C THR A 80 -6.44 5.54 -1.58
N ALA A 81 -7.35 4.69 -2.04
CA ALA A 81 -8.66 5.07 -2.55
C ALA A 81 -9.52 5.76 -1.48
N HIS A 82 -9.30 5.44 -0.21
CA HIS A 82 -9.99 6.08 0.90
C HIS A 82 -9.41 7.45 1.30
N GLY A 83 -8.56 8.04 0.46
CA GLY A 83 -7.89 9.32 0.73
C GLY A 83 -6.76 9.22 1.75
N GLY A 84 -6.41 8.00 2.15
CA GLY A 84 -5.32 7.69 3.05
C GLY A 84 -3.97 7.55 2.34
N SER A 85 -3.00 6.98 3.04
CA SER A 85 -1.69 6.68 2.46
C SER A 85 -1.01 5.50 3.15
N VAL A 86 -0.07 4.88 2.43
CA VAL A 86 0.83 3.87 2.99
C VAL A 86 1.83 4.55 3.93
N VAL A 87 1.99 4.01 5.15
CA VAL A 87 2.81 4.63 6.21
C VAL A 87 3.98 3.76 6.69
N ALA A 88 4.10 2.52 6.20
CA ALA A 88 5.22 1.64 6.48
C ALA A 88 5.81 1.07 5.18
N GLY A 89 7.06 0.64 5.24
CA GLY A 89 7.83 0.16 4.10
C GLY A 89 9.15 -0.46 4.51
N CYS A 90 9.88 -1.02 3.57
CA CYS A 90 11.20 -1.62 3.77
C CYS A 90 12.29 -0.53 3.86
N PRO A 91 12.91 -0.29 5.03
CA PRO A 91 13.82 0.84 5.22
C PRO A 91 15.11 0.74 4.38
N THR A 92 15.47 -0.47 3.91
CA THR A 92 16.68 -0.72 3.13
C THR A 92 16.45 -0.74 1.62
N VAL A 93 15.20 -0.64 1.15
CA VAL A 93 14.85 -0.66 -0.27
C VAL A 93 14.09 0.61 -0.61
N ILE A 94 14.74 1.47 -1.40
CA ILE A 94 14.23 2.79 -1.76
C ILE A 94 13.83 2.78 -3.23
N ILE A 95 12.60 3.24 -3.54
CA ILE A 95 12.09 3.30 -4.91
C ILE A 95 11.87 4.76 -5.31
N GLY A 96 12.54 5.17 -6.39
CA GLY A 96 12.43 6.50 -7.00
C GLY A 96 11.26 6.64 -7.98
N GLY A 97 11.24 7.77 -8.70
CA GLY A 97 10.16 8.15 -9.62
C GLY A 97 8.85 8.41 -8.88
#